data_AF-A0A7Y6GH91-F1
#
_entry.id   AF-A0A7Y6GH91-F1
#
_cell.length_a   1.000
_cell.length_b   1.000
_cell.length_c   1.000
_cell.angle_alpha   90.00
_cell.angle_beta   90.00
_cell.angle_gamma   90.00
#
_symmetry.space_group_name_H-M   'P 1'
#
loop_
_entity.id
_entity.type
_entity.pdbx_description
1 polymer ?
#
loop_
_entity_poly.entity_id
_entity_poly.type
_entity_poly.pdbx_seq_one_letter_code
_entity_poly.pdbx_strand_id
1 'polypeptide(L)'
;MEAEFTAQMSMREGRWRLYVVLMNTTDRWPEHRFGPVAPTFTDRVNALTALGFEPLPEVGWEWTEDTETHDDPSSPVILIATIKVRSWTGATA
;
A
#
# COMPACT_ATOMS: atom_id res chain seq x y z
N MET A 1 15.01 4.15 -15.67
CA MET A 1 13.61 4.55 -15.87
C MET A 1 12.94 4.41 -14.53
N GLU A 2 12.42 5.50 -13.97
CA GLU A 2 11.64 5.44 -12.73
C GLU A 2 10.38 4.62 -13.04
N ALA A 3 10.24 3.45 -12.43
CA ALA A 3 9.05 2.64 -12.59
C ALA A 3 7.98 3.13 -11.62
N GLU A 4 6.78 3.34 -12.13
CA GLU A 4 5.61 3.71 -11.33
C GLU A 4 4.87 2.46 -10.86
N PHE A 5 4.51 2.46 -9.60
CA PHE A 5 3.79 1.37 -8.94
C PHE A 5 2.58 1.90 -8.20
N THR A 6 1.70 0.98 -7.81
CA THR A 6 0.58 1.30 -6.91
C THR A 6 0.92 0.77 -5.52
N ALA A 7 0.95 1.65 -4.54
CA ALA A 7 0.93 1.25 -3.14
C ALA A 7 -0.52 1.13 -2.68
N GLN A 8 -0.81 0.09 -1.90
CA GLN A 8 -2.13 -0.18 -1.34
C GLN A 8 -2.03 -0.34 0.17
N MET A 9 -2.97 0.26 0.89
CA MET A 9 -3.11 0.15 2.33
C MET A 9 -4.49 -0.36 2.68
N SER A 10 -4.60 -1.34 3.58
CA SER A 10 -5.89 -1.85 4.05
C SER A 10 -5.80 -2.30 5.49
N MET A 11 -6.94 -2.38 6.17
CA MET A 11 -7.06 -2.97 7.50
C MET A 11 -7.57 -4.40 7.35
N ARG A 12 -6.78 -5.38 7.79
CA ARG A 12 -7.17 -6.80 7.83
C ARG A 12 -6.71 -7.39 9.16
N GLU A 13 -7.49 -8.31 9.71
CA GLU A 13 -7.18 -8.98 10.99
C GLU A 13 -6.87 -8.00 12.14
N GLY A 14 -7.54 -6.85 12.15
CA GLY A 14 -7.36 -5.81 13.17
C GLY A 14 -6.07 -4.99 13.06
N ARG A 15 -5.33 -5.06 11.95
CA ARG A 15 -4.10 -4.28 11.73
C ARG A 15 -4.07 -3.63 10.36
N TRP A 16 -3.50 -2.43 10.31
CA TRP A 16 -3.22 -1.76 9.04
C TRP A 16 -1.98 -2.34 8.39
N ARG A 17 -2.06 -2.61 7.09
CA ARG A 17 -0.95 -3.08 6.26
C ARG A 17 -0.85 -2.21 5.04
N LEU A 18 0.38 -1.87 4.65
CA LEU A 18 0.73 -1.18 3.42
C LEU A 18 1.60 -2.12 2.59
N TYR A 19 1.39 -2.17 1.29
CA TYR A 19 2.24 -2.94 0.39
C TYR A 19 2.30 -2.29 -1.00
N VAL A 20 3.38 -2.58 -1.73
CA VAL A 20 3.55 -2.08 -3.12
C VAL A 20 3.30 -3.22 -4.09
N VAL A 21 2.37 -3.01 -5.02
CA VAL A 21 1.97 -4.00 -6.01
C VAL A 21 3.04 -4.07 -7.10
N LEU A 22 3.76 -5.19 -7.14
CA LEU A 22 4.73 -5.50 -8.20
C LEU A 22 4.11 -6.53 -9.13
N MET A 23 3.62 -6.07 -10.28
CA MET A 23 3.06 -6.97 -11.29
C MET A 23 4.17 -7.77 -11.97
N ASN A 24 3.85 -9.00 -12.42
CA ASN A 24 4.76 -9.86 -13.18
C ASN A 24 6.05 -10.28 -12.44
N THR A 25 5.99 -10.41 -11.10
CA THR A 25 7.05 -11.04 -10.31
C THR A 25 6.50 -12.16 -9.43
N THR A 26 7.34 -13.16 -9.14
CA THR A 26 7.10 -14.17 -8.11
C THR A 26 7.65 -13.75 -6.75
N ASP A 27 8.41 -12.66 -6.68
CA ASP A 27 8.93 -12.13 -5.43
C ASP A 27 7.80 -11.66 -4.52
N ARG A 28 8.02 -11.81 -3.21
CA ARG A 28 7.10 -11.28 -2.22
C ARG A 28 7.04 -9.76 -2.33
N TRP A 29 5.83 -9.22 -2.44
CA TRP A 29 5.63 -7.78 -2.47
C TRP A 29 6.17 -7.10 -1.21
N PRO A 30 6.87 -5.96 -1.34
CA PRO A 30 7.32 -5.16 -0.20
C PRO A 30 6.12 -4.76 0.66
N GLU A 31 6.17 -5.02 1.96
CA GLU A 31 5.06 -4.76 2.88
C GLU A 31 5.50 -4.08 4.19
N HIS A 32 4.74 -3.04 4.54
CA HIS A 32 4.61 -2.33 5.81
C HIS A 32 3.54 -2.96 6.73
N ARG A 33 3.81 -3.34 8.00
CA ARG A 33 2.74 -3.65 8.96
C ARG A 33 2.69 -2.59 10.06
N PHE A 34 1.55 -1.96 10.22
CA PHE A 34 1.26 -1.03 11.31
C PHE A 34 0.48 -1.72 12.43
N GLY A 35 0.09 -0.94 13.43
CA GLY A 35 -0.79 -1.35 14.51
C GLY A 35 -2.29 -1.29 14.14
N PRO A 36 -3.17 -1.38 15.16
CA PRO A 36 -4.62 -1.31 14.98
C PRO A 36 -5.14 0.10 14.69
N VAL A 37 -4.37 1.13 15.02
CA VAL A 37 -4.73 2.53 14.77
C VAL A 37 -4.32 2.92 13.35
N ALA A 38 -5.17 3.69 12.66
CA ALA A 38 -4.87 4.18 11.32
C ALA A 38 -3.57 5.02 11.33
N PRO A 39 -2.60 4.72 10.42
CA PRO A 39 -1.33 5.44 10.39
C PRO A 39 -1.51 6.88 9.90
N THR A 40 -0.70 7.79 10.42
CA THR A 40 -0.66 9.18 9.97
C THR A 40 -0.05 9.31 8.57
N PHE A 41 -0.19 10.47 7.92
CA PHE A 41 0.48 10.71 6.63
C PHE A 41 2.01 10.55 6.74
N THR A 42 2.61 11.01 7.84
CA THR A 42 4.05 10.85 8.10
C THR A 42 4.43 9.38 8.23
N ASP A 43 3.65 8.58 8.96
CA ASP A 43 3.92 7.14 9.09
C ASP A 43 3.87 6.43 7.73
N ARG A 44 2.91 6.80 6.88
CA ARG A 44 2.77 6.23 5.52
C ARG A 44 3.97 6.57 4.64
N VAL A 45 4.42 7.83 4.66
CA VAL A 45 5.59 8.27 3.88
C VAL A 45 6.86 7.56 4.38
N ASN A 46 7.05 7.47 5.70
CA ASN A 46 8.20 6.77 6.29
C ASN A 46 8.19 5.28 5.95
N ALA A 47 7.03 4.62 5.98
CA ALA A 47 6.91 3.23 5.61
C ALA A 47 7.22 3.00 4.12
N LEU A 48 6.71 3.85 3.22
CA LEU A 48 7.06 3.78 1.79
C LEU A 48 8.55 3.98 1.56
N THR A 49 9.14 4.98 2.24
CA THR A 49 10.57 5.27 2.20
C THR A 49 11.39 4.06 2.66
N ALA A 50 10.99 3.41 3.75
CA ALA A 50 11.64 2.19 4.24
C ALA A 50 11.50 1.00 3.27
N LEU A 51 10.47 0.99 2.42
CA LEU A 51 10.28 -0.01 1.37
C LEU A 51 11.01 0.37 0.06
N GLY A 52 11.68 1.53 -0.01
CA GLY A 52 12.40 2.00 -1.20
C GLY A 52 11.55 2.76 -2.22
N PHE A 53 10.40 3.28 -1.79
CA PHE A 53 9.44 4.00 -2.64
C PHE A 53 9.14 5.40 -2.08
N GLU A 54 8.78 6.31 -2.97
CA GLU A 54 8.24 7.62 -2.60
C GLU A 54 6.88 7.87 -3.28
N PRO A 55 5.92 8.51 -2.60
CA PRO A 55 4.68 8.96 -3.22
C PRO A 55 4.94 9.94 -4.36
N LEU A 56 4.14 9.86 -5.43
CA LEU A 56 4.13 10.92 -6.43
C LEU A 56 3.50 12.19 -5.84
N PRO A 57 4.14 13.37 -5.97
CA PRO A 57 3.73 14.60 -5.27
C PRO A 57 2.36 15.13 -5.72
N GLU A 58 1.90 14.74 -6.90
CA GLU A 58 0.65 15.23 -7.51
C GLU A 58 -0.56 14.32 -7.23
N VAL A 59 -0.37 13.18 -6.54
CA VAL A 59 -1.42 12.17 -6.34
C VAL A 59 -1.72 11.99 -4.86
N GLY A 60 -2.97 12.22 -4.46
CA GLY A 60 -3.46 11.94 -3.11
C GLY A 60 -3.77 10.45 -2.91
N TRP A 61 -4.03 10.07 -1.66
CA TRP A 61 -4.58 8.75 -1.35
C TRP A 61 -6.05 8.68 -1.79
N GLU A 62 -6.36 7.72 -2.65
CA GLU A 62 -7.74 7.37 -3.01
C GLU A 62 -8.25 6.29 -2.06
N TRP A 63 -9.45 6.49 -1.50
CA TRP A 63 -10.09 5.54 -0.59
C TRP A 63 -11.27 4.87 -1.26
N THR A 64 -11.34 3.55 -1.16
CA THR A 64 -12.38 2.71 -1.75
C THR A 64 -12.83 1.67 -0.74
N GLU A 65 -14.12 1.36 -0.74
CA GLU A 65 -14.71 0.26 0.02
C GLU A 65 -14.69 -1.02 -0.82
N ASP A 66 -14.36 -2.14 -0.20
CA ASP A 66 -14.43 -3.47 -0.82
C ASP A 66 -14.92 -4.50 0.21
N THR A 67 -15.20 -5.72 -0.23
CA THR A 67 -15.52 -6.86 0.63
C THR A 67 -14.23 -7.55 1.08
N GLU A 68 -14.11 -7.91 2.36
CA GLU A 68 -12.95 -8.68 2.85
C GLU A 68 -12.78 -10.01 2.09
N THR A 69 -13.90 -10.70 1.88
CA THR A 69 -14.05 -11.92 1.08
C THR A 69 -14.75 -11.57 -0.22
N HIS A 70 -14.03 -11.73 -1.33
CA HIS A 70 -14.55 -11.43 -2.66
C HIS A 70 -15.82 -12.24 -2.97
N ASP A 71 -16.80 -11.60 -3.58
CA ASP A 71 -18.12 -12.16 -3.93
C ASP A 71 -19.01 -12.64 -2.76
N ASP A 72 -18.62 -12.39 -1.50
CA ASP A 72 -19.46 -12.70 -0.35
C ASP A 72 -20.20 -11.43 0.15
N PRO A 73 -21.53 -11.32 -0.06
CA PRO A 73 -22.28 -10.13 0.33
C PRO A 73 -22.50 -10.00 1.85
N SER A 74 -22.19 -11.03 2.63
CA SER A 74 -22.21 -10.99 4.10
C SER A 74 -20.83 -10.68 4.69
N SER A 75 -19.80 -10.57 3.84
CA SER A 75 -18.45 -10.23 4.25
C SER A 75 -18.41 -8.83 4.86
N PRO A 76 -17.62 -8.61 5.93
CA PRO A 76 -17.30 -7.28 6.39
C PRO A 76 -16.74 -6.41 5.27
N VAL A 77 -17.09 -5.12 5.29
CA VAL A 77 -16.50 -4.10 4.42
C VAL A 77 -15.09 -3.79 4.92
N ILE A 78 -14.14 -3.72 3.99
CA ILE A 78 -12.78 -3.25 4.22
C ILE A 78 -12.57 -1.91 3.51
N LEU A 79 -11.79 -1.04 4.15
CA LEU A 79 -11.31 0.18 3.54
C LEU A 79 -9.94 -0.08 2.90
N ILE A 80 -9.85 0.22 1.61
CA ILE A 80 -8.64 0.15 0.82
C ILE A 80 -8.25 1.57 0.44
N ALA A 81 -7.02 1.97 0.74
CA ALA A 81 -6.42 3.20 0.28
C ALA A 81 -5.36 2.89 -0.78
N THR A 82 -5.31 3.62 -1.89
CA THR A 82 -4.29 3.49 -2.91
C THR A 82 -3.60 4.81 -3.22
N ILE A 83 -2.33 4.75 -3.61
CA ILE A 83 -1.56 5.90 -4.10
C ILE A 83 -0.53 5.45 -5.14
N LYS A 84 -0.20 6.33 -6.07
CA LYS A 84 0.90 6.12 -7.00
C LYS A 84 2.25 6.43 -6.34
N VAL A 85 3.19 5.53 -6.50
CA VAL A 85 4.55 5.65 -5.97
C VAL A 85 5.56 5.39 -7.08
N ARG A 86 6.76 5.91 -6.92
CA ARG A 86 7.91 5.55 -7.75
C ARG A 86 8.98 4.88 -6.91
N SER A 87 9.71 3.94 -7.50
CA SER A 87 10.91 3.40 -6.89
C SER A 87 12.03 4.44 -6.90
N TRP A 88 12.83 4.50 -5.86
CA TRP A 88 14.10 5.23 -5.95
C TRP A 88 14.98 4.61 -7.04
N THR A 89 15.52 5.44 -7.93
CA THR A 89 16.56 5.01 -8.87
C THR A 89 17.82 4.71 -8.07
N GLY A 90 17.95 3.49 -7.52
CA GLY A 90 19.13 3.13 -6.71
C GLY A 90 18.97 2.06 -5.63
N ALA A 91 17.83 1.39 -5.49
CA ALA A 91 17.80 0.13 -4.74
C ALA A 91 18.46 -0.96 -5.63
N THR A 92 19.79 -1.02 -5.54
CA THR A 92 20.60 -2.06 -6.16
C THR A 92 20.29 -3.41 -5.52
N ALA A 93 20.31 -4.44 -6.36
CA ALA A 93 20.05 -5.85 -6.06
C ALA A 93 20.87 -6.41 -4.89
#